data_AF-A0A821G133-F1
#
_entry.id   AF-A0A821G133-F1
#
_cell.length_a   1.000
_cell.length_b   1.000
_cell.length_c   1.000
_cell.angle_alpha   90.00
_cell.angle_beta   90.00
_cell.angle_gamma   90.00
#
_symmetry.space_group_name_H-M   'P 1'
#
loop_
_entity.id
_entity.type
_entity.pdbx_description
1 polymer ?
#
loop_
_entity_poly.entity_id
_entity_poly.type
_entity_poly.pdbx_seq_one_letter_code
_entity_poly.pdbx_strand_id
1 'polypeptide(L)'
;MASASDDSSKTKNSDKKSDNLLAKRFIGLEKNIWIEFSALAIAHKAVNVGQGFIDYAPPSYFIDLYKETLDDPNILLHQYTRGYGHRRLVEAISNVYSPYFNRKIDPLNEILVTGGA
;
A
#
# COMPACT_ATOMS: atom_id res chain seq x y z
N MET A 1 -61.55 -13.88 31.32
CA MET A 1 -60.08 -13.83 31.34
C MET A 1 -59.68 -12.65 30.47
N ALA A 2 -59.35 -11.52 31.12
CA ALA A 2 -58.98 -10.28 30.44
C ALA A 2 -57.60 -10.45 29.80
N SER A 3 -57.45 -9.98 28.58
CA SER A 3 -56.15 -9.76 27.95
C SER A 3 -56.30 -8.60 26.98
N ALA A 4 -56.09 -7.39 27.51
CA ALA A 4 -55.78 -6.23 26.70
C ALA A 4 -54.40 -6.47 26.07
N SER A 5 -54.32 -6.41 24.74
CA SER A 5 -53.06 -6.46 24.00
C SER A 5 -52.82 -5.11 23.33
N ASP A 6 -51.97 -4.36 24.01
CA ASP A 6 -51.09 -3.26 23.63
C ASP A 6 -51.20 -2.60 22.23
N ASP A 7 -51.56 -1.32 22.30
CA ASP A 7 -50.90 -0.15 21.72
C ASP A 7 -50.05 -0.37 20.45
N SER A 8 -50.72 -0.13 19.31
CA SER A 8 -50.10 0.03 18.00
C SER A 8 -49.70 1.49 17.78
N SER A 9 -48.54 1.89 18.29
CA SER A 9 -47.91 3.16 17.88
C SER A 9 -46.38 3.07 17.93
N LYS A 10 -45.81 2.18 17.10
CA LYS A 10 -44.37 2.23 16.78
C LYS A 10 -44.07 3.55 16.07
N THR A 11 -43.56 4.51 16.83
CA THR A 11 -42.87 5.72 16.37
C THR A 11 -41.89 5.35 15.27
N LYS A 12 -42.17 5.84 14.05
CA LYS A 12 -41.25 5.79 12.91
C LYS A 12 -40.00 6.58 13.29
N ASN A 13 -38.95 5.85 13.66
CA ASN A 13 -37.64 6.41 13.87
C ASN A 13 -37.15 6.93 12.52
N SER A 14 -37.01 8.26 12.43
CA SER A 14 -36.58 9.00 11.25
C SER A 14 -35.33 8.38 10.64
N ASP A 15 -35.33 8.23 9.32
CA ASP A 15 -34.17 7.96 8.47
C ASP A 15 -33.04 8.94 8.79
N LYS A 16 -32.20 8.60 9.76
CA LYS A 16 -30.88 9.23 9.90
C LYS A 16 -30.03 8.66 8.77
N LYS A 17 -30.07 9.37 7.64
CA LYS A 17 -29.03 9.34 6.61
C LYS A 17 -27.70 9.24 7.35
N SER A 18 -26.97 8.13 7.17
CA SER A 18 -25.68 7.93 7.82
C SER A 18 -24.77 9.08 7.38
N ASP A 19 -24.61 10.08 8.25
CA ASP A 19 -23.61 11.13 8.07
C ASP A 19 -22.30 10.42 7.79
N ASN A 20 -21.76 10.69 6.61
CA ASN A 20 -20.61 10.02 6.03
C ASN A 20 -19.49 9.94 7.07
N LEU A 21 -19.23 8.74 7.61
CA LEU A 21 -18.35 8.49 8.77
C LEU A 21 -16.85 8.70 8.48
N LEU A 22 -16.53 9.43 7.40
CA LEU A 22 -15.17 9.75 7.03
C LEU A 22 -14.62 10.83 7.96
N ALA A 23 -13.40 10.61 8.44
CA ALA A 23 -12.68 11.68 9.13
C ALA A 23 -12.51 12.87 8.18
N LYS A 24 -12.63 14.10 8.70
CA LYS A 24 -12.65 15.33 7.89
C LYS A 24 -11.49 15.46 6.90
N ARG A 25 -10.31 14.92 7.21
CA ARG A 25 -9.11 14.93 6.35
C ARG A 25 -9.25 14.13 5.05
N PHE A 26 -10.27 13.28 4.92
CA PHE A 26 -10.50 12.45 3.74
C PHE A 26 -11.61 12.98 2.83
N ILE A 27 -12.31 14.05 3.24
CA ILE A 27 -13.36 14.67 2.41
C ILE A 27 -12.70 15.28 1.16
N GLY A 28 -13.18 14.92 -0.01
CA GLY A 28 -12.64 15.33 -1.31
C GLY A 28 -11.58 14.39 -1.91
N LEU A 29 -11.16 13.35 -1.18
CA LEU A 29 -10.18 12.34 -1.63
C LEU A 29 -10.83 10.99 -1.95
N GLU A 30 -12.15 10.96 -2.14
CA GLU A 30 -12.92 9.71 -2.28
C GLU A 30 -12.71 9.03 -3.64
N LYS A 31 -12.27 9.79 -4.65
CA LYS A 31 -12.14 9.31 -6.02
C LYS A 31 -10.69 9.22 -6.48
N ASN A 32 -10.41 8.20 -7.27
CA ASN A 32 -9.09 7.94 -7.81
C ASN A 32 -9.21 7.55 -9.29
N ILE A 33 -8.58 8.36 -10.15
CA ILE A 33 -8.57 8.17 -11.60
C ILE A 33 -8.01 6.81 -12.02
N TRP A 34 -7.02 6.28 -11.29
CA TRP A 34 -6.42 4.98 -11.57
C TRP A 34 -7.43 3.85 -11.46
N ILE A 35 -8.35 3.93 -10.50
CA ILE A 35 -9.43 2.94 -10.32
C ILE A 35 -10.40 3.01 -11.50
N GLU A 36 -10.85 4.23 -11.85
CA GLU A 36 -11.83 4.45 -12.91
C GLU A 36 -11.31 4.01 -14.29
N PHE A 37 -10.11 4.44 -14.67
CA PHE A 37 -9.55 4.12 -15.99
C PHE A 37 -9.10 2.67 -16.10
N SER A 38 -8.64 2.05 -15.00
CA SER A 38 -8.33 0.61 -15.00
C SER A 38 -9.58 -0.23 -15.27
N ALA A 39 -10.72 0.12 -14.66
CA ALA A 39 -11.99 -0.54 -14.91
C ALA A 39 -12.44 -0.37 -16.37
N LEU A 40 -12.29 0.84 -16.94
CA LEU A 40 -12.63 1.12 -18.34
C LEU A 40 -11.73 0.35 -19.32
N ALA A 41 -10.41 0.31 -19.09
CA ALA A 41 -9.48 -0.42 -19.95
C ALA A 41 -9.82 -1.91 -20.03
N ILE A 42 -10.21 -2.52 -18.89
CA ILE A 42 -10.67 -3.91 -18.82
C ILE A 42 -11.99 -4.09 -19.59
N ALA A 43 -12.99 -3.22 -19.33
CA ALA A 43 -14.31 -3.32 -19.95
C ALA A 43 -14.26 -3.25 -21.48
N HIS A 44 -13.34 -2.45 -22.01
CA HIS A 44 -13.18 -2.25 -23.46
C HIS A 44 -12.09 -3.12 -24.09
N LYS A 45 -11.38 -3.97 -23.31
CA LYS A 45 -10.21 -4.73 -23.77
C LYS A 45 -9.20 -3.85 -24.52
N ALA A 46 -9.00 -2.65 -24.01
CA ALA A 46 -8.16 -1.65 -24.65
C ALA A 46 -6.68 -2.06 -24.55
N VAL A 47 -5.88 -1.67 -25.55
CA VAL A 47 -4.41 -1.68 -25.42
C VAL A 47 -4.04 -0.62 -24.39
N ASN A 48 -3.50 -1.05 -23.26
CA ASN A 48 -3.25 -0.18 -22.12
C ASN A 48 -1.85 0.44 -22.17
N VAL A 49 -1.76 1.65 -22.71
CA VAL A 49 -0.54 2.49 -22.69
C VAL A 49 -0.55 3.53 -21.56
N GLY A 50 -1.57 3.52 -20.70
CA GLY A 50 -1.69 4.47 -19.58
C GLY A 50 -1.03 3.99 -18.28
N GLN A 51 -0.70 2.70 -18.20
CA GLN A 51 -0.12 2.10 -17.01
C GLN A 51 1.40 2.28 -16.96
N GLY A 52 1.92 2.75 -15.82
CA GLY A 52 3.33 3.08 -15.63
C GLY A 52 4.23 1.89 -15.27
N PHE A 53 3.81 0.64 -15.51
CA PHE A 53 4.66 -0.54 -15.31
C PHE A 53 4.93 -1.27 -16.63
N ILE A 54 5.98 -2.08 -16.63
CA ILE A 54 6.36 -2.93 -17.77
C ILE A 54 5.50 -4.19 -17.85
N ASP A 55 5.15 -4.60 -19.06
CA ASP A 55 4.35 -5.80 -19.35
C ASP A 55 5.20 -7.04 -19.69
N TYR A 56 6.53 -6.92 -19.54
CA TYR A 56 7.49 -8.01 -19.68
C TYR A 56 8.22 -8.30 -18.36
N ALA A 57 8.82 -9.49 -18.27
CA ALA A 57 9.52 -9.93 -17.07
C ALA A 57 10.75 -9.07 -16.77
N PRO A 58 11.06 -8.81 -15.48
CA PRO A 58 12.31 -8.17 -15.10
C PRO A 58 13.52 -9.06 -15.45
N PRO A 59 14.75 -8.50 -15.49
CA PRO A 59 15.97 -9.29 -15.63
C PRO A 59 16.04 -10.47 -14.64
N SER A 60 16.48 -11.65 -15.09
CA SER A 60 16.42 -12.89 -14.31
C SER A 60 17.13 -12.79 -12.96
N TYR A 61 18.25 -12.08 -12.90
CA TYR A 61 19.03 -11.93 -11.68
C TYR A 61 18.23 -11.36 -10.51
N PHE A 62 17.22 -10.51 -10.76
CA PHE A 62 16.36 -10.00 -9.69
C PHE A 62 15.46 -11.10 -9.11
N ILE A 63 14.93 -11.96 -9.97
CA ILE A 63 14.10 -13.10 -9.59
C ILE A 63 14.94 -14.12 -8.83
N ASP A 64 16.17 -14.36 -9.29
CA ASP A 64 17.08 -15.32 -8.68
C ASP A 64 17.51 -14.87 -7.27
N LEU A 65 17.93 -13.60 -7.10
CA LEU A 65 18.24 -13.04 -5.77
C LEU A 65 17.05 -13.08 -4.81
N TYR A 66 15.83 -12.90 -5.33
CA TYR A 66 14.62 -13.00 -4.52
C TYR A 66 14.41 -14.42 -4.02
N LYS A 67 14.53 -15.43 -4.90
CA LYS A 67 14.45 -16.85 -4.53
C LYS A 67 15.54 -17.23 -3.52
N GLU A 68 16.78 -16.82 -3.77
CA GLU A 68 17.89 -17.06 -2.84
C GLU A 68 17.60 -16.52 -1.45
N THR A 69 16.98 -15.34 -1.35
CA THR A 69 16.59 -14.75 -0.05
C THR A 69 15.47 -15.53 0.63
N LEU A 70 14.58 -16.16 -0.15
CA LEU A 70 13.50 -17.02 0.38
C LEU A 70 14.00 -18.38 0.87
N ASP A 71 15.01 -18.93 0.19
CA ASP A 71 15.61 -20.24 0.49
C ASP A 71 16.81 -20.13 1.46
N ASP A 72 17.14 -18.92 1.93
CA ASP A 72 18.29 -18.68 2.80
C ASP A 72 18.10 -19.40 4.15
N PRO A 73 19.12 -20.17 4.63
CA PRO A 73 19.03 -20.90 5.89
C PRO A 73 18.90 -19.99 7.12
N ASN A 74 19.19 -18.69 6.98
CA ASN A 74 19.02 -17.71 8.05
C ASN A 74 17.54 -17.36 8.26
N ILE A 75 16.91 -18.08 9.19
CA ILE A 75 15.52 -17.88 9.58
C ILE A 75 15.15 -16.43 9.98
N LEU A 76 16.14 -15.62 10.39
CA LEU A 76 15.91 -14.23 10.81
C LEU A 76 15.55 -13.31 9.63
N LEU A 77 15.85 -13.70 8.38
CA LEU A 77 15.47 -12.93 7.19
C LEU A 77 13.96 -12.88 6.97
N HIS A 78 13.22 -13.84 7.54
CA HIS A 78 11.75 -13.88 7.51
C HIS A 78 11.11 -13.26 8.74
N GLN A 79 11.91 -12.70 9.66
CA GLN A 79 11.44 -12.04 10.87
C GLN A 79 11.59 -10.53 10.75
N TYR A 80 11.18 -9.81 11.80
CA TYR A 80 11.32 -8.37 11.83
C TYR A 80 12.78 -7.92 11.66
N THR A 81 12.96 -6.92 10.80
CA THR A 81 14.22 -6.19 10.66
C THR A 81 14.17 -4.85 11.40
N ARG A 82 15.25 -4.07 11.34
CA ARG A 82 15.31 -2.71 11.90
C ARG A 82 14.23 -1.84 11.26
N GLY A 83 13.45 -1.13 12.08
CA GLY A 83 12.29 -0.33 11.63
C GLY A 83 12.63 0.76 10.61
N TYR A 84 13.84 1.33 10.65
CA TYR A 84 14.28 2.33 9.67
C TYR A 84 14.95 1.73 8.42
N GLY A 85 14.90 0.40 8.27
CA GLY A 85 15.45 -0.32 7.12
C GLY A 85 16.50 -1.36 7.51
N HIS A 86 16.51 -2.46 6.76
CA HIS A 86 17.47 -3.55 6.91
C HIS A 86 18.91 -3.03 6.74
N ARG A 87 19.83 -3.40 7.63
CA ARG A 87 21.20 -2.86 7.67
C ARG A 87 21.95 -3.03 6.34
N ARG A 88 21.91 -4.22 5.75
CA ARG A 88 22.50 -4.52 4.42
C ARG A 88 21.96 -3.59 3.32
N LEU A 89 20.68 -3.23 3.39
CA LEU A 89 20.04 -2.39 2.37
C LEU A 89 20.44 -0.92 2.53
N VAL A 90 20.39 -0.37 3.75
CA VAL A 90 20.76 1.03 3.97
C VAL A 90 22.26 1.29 3.71
N GLU A 91 23.13 0.32 4.01
CA GLU A 91 24.56 0.40 3.65
C GLU A 91 24.74 0.40 2.12
N ALA A 92 24.02 -0.47 1.39
CA ALA A 92 24.06 -0.48 -0.07
C ALA A 92 23.55 0.82 -0.69
N ILE A 93 22.44 1.37 -0.17
CA ILE A 93 21.90 2.67 -0.62
C ILE A 93 22.93 3.78 -0.36
N SER A 94 23.52 3.84 0.84
CA SER A 94 24.57 4.82 1.15
C SER A 94 25.73 4.74 0.17
N ASN A 95 26.22 3.53 -0.14
CA ASN A 95 27.32 3.34 -1.08
C ASN A 95 26.96 3.76 -2.52
N VAL A 96 25.73 3.50 -2.96
CA VAL A 96 25.26 3.89 -4.29
C VAL A 96 25.09 5.41 -4.38
N TYR A 97 24.47 6.05 -3.38
CA TYR A 97 24.09 7.46 -3.47
C TYR A 97 25.19 8.44 -3.03
N SER A 98 26.10 8.05 -2.11
CA SER A 98 27.16 8.94 -1.62
C SER A 98 27.98 9.61 -2.73
N PRO A 99 28.40 8.89 -3.81
CA PRO A 99 29.09 9.51 -4.94
C PRO A 99 28.27 10.59 -5.66
N TYR A 100 26.96 10.39 -5.84
CA TYR A 100 26.09 11.35 -6.52
C TYR A 100 25.88 12.65 -5.72
N PHE A 101 25.95 12.56 -4.39
CA PHE A 101 25.87 13.72 -3.50
C PHE A 101 27.24 14.31 -3.14
N ASN A 102 28.33 13.73 -3.66
CA ASN A 102 29.71 14.11 -3.37
C ASN A 102 30.00 14.22 -1.85
N ARG A 103 29.34 13.38 -1.04
CA ARG A 103 29.53 13.30 0.41
C ARG A 103 29.18 11.90 0.89
N LYS A 104 29.77 11.49 2.02
CA LYS A 104 29.33 10.26 2.69
C LYS A 104 27.93 10.48 3.28
N ILE A 105 27.00 9.59 2.95
CA ILE A 105 25.67 9.53 3.55
C ILE A 105 25.70 8.51 4.69
N ASP A 106 25.32 8.91 5.90
CA ASP A 106 25.25 8.01 7.04
C ASP A 106 24.06 7.04 6.87
N PRO A 107 24.31 5.72 6.70
CA PRO A 107 23.24 4.75 6.47
C PRO A 107 22.28 4.59 7.65
N LEU A 108 22.68 4.99 8.87
CA LEU A 108 21.83 4.84 10.06
C LEU A 108 20.98 6.06 10.35
N ASN A 109 21.45 7.25 9.96
CA ASN A 109 20.86 8.53 10.35
C ASN A 109 20.30 9.34 9.18
N GLU A 110 20.72 9.05 7.94
CA GLU A 110 20.33 9.80 6.75
C GLU A 110 19.56 8.95 5.72
N ILE A 111 19.26 7.69 6.04
CA ILE A 111 18.52 6.77 5.18
C ILE A 111 17.38 6.12 5.96
N LEU A 112 16.18 6.19 5.37
CA LEU A 112 14.97 5.53 5.86
C LEU A 112 14.36 4.72 4.71
N VAL A 113 14.09 3.44 4.95
CA VAL A 113 13.37 2.58 3.99
C VAL A 113 11.88 2.67 4.27
N THR A 114 11.08 2.95 3.23
CA THR A 114 9.62 3.11 3.28
C THR A 114 8.92 2.08 2.37
N GLY A 115 7.59 2.02 2.45
CA GLY A 115 6.77 1.19 1.57
C GLY A 115 6.64 1.77 0.16
N GLY A 116 7.71 1.67 -0.63
CA GLY A 116 7.79 2.35 -1.93
C GLY A 116 8.07 3.85 -1.79
N ALA A 117 8.18 4.52 -2.94
CA ALA A 117 8.37 5.97 -3.07
C ALA A 117 7.04 6.73 -3.01
#